data_AF-A0A3D4Q354-F1
#
_entry.id   AF-A0A3D4Q354-F1
#
_cell.length_a   1.000
_cell.length_b   1.000
_cell.length_c   1.000
_cell.angle_alpha   90.00
_cell.angle_beta   90.00
_cell.angle_gamma   90.00
#
_symmetry.space_group_name_H-M   'P 1'
#
loop_
_entity.id
_entity.type
_entity.pdbx_description
1 polymer ?
#
loop_
_entity_poly.entity_id
_entity_poly.type
_entity_poly.pdbx_seq_one_letter_code
_entity_poly.pdbx_strand_id
1 'polypeptide(L)'
;QESQLYPELERLWAFATIEDMQNQLDYYGEDADIKQAITDLAIEKGLVTPYTSMVVMRTEEFAKRGIERKNAQRVADEQAAQVNRQNTAVQDHRVDRNQPLYNTPAPSHSSGSGGSMNLGMLLILMLLFVDGAMRKVQSSTKKAASKY
;
A
#
# COMPACT_ATOMS: atom_id res chain seq x y z
N GLN A 1 11.10 -10.10 20.53
CA GLN A 1 12.05 -9.96 19.40
C GLN A 1 11.38 -9.30 18.19
N GLU A 2 10.08 -9.54 17.94
CA GLU A 2 9.29 -8.87 16.87
C GLU A 2 9.27 -7.34 16.93
N SER A 3 9.27 -6.73 18.13
CA SER A 3 9.24 -5.26 18.28
C SER A 3 10.41 -4.53 17.63
N GLN A 4 11.57 -5.19 17.51
CA GLN A 4 12.75 -4.60 16.85
C GLN A 4 12.65 -4.63 15.33
N LEU A 5 11.92 -5.61 14.78
CA LEU A 5 11.75 -5.74 13.33
C LEU A 5 10.60 -4.88 12.82
N TYR A 6 9.64 -4.51 13.66
CA TYR A 6 8.47 -3.70 13.27
C TYR A 6 8.15 -2.58 14.28
N PRO A 7 9.09 -1.67 14.55
CA PRO A 7 8.89 -0.58 15.53
C PRO A 7 7.71 0.34 15.18
N GLU A 8 7.35 0.44 13.90
CA GLU A 8 6.22 1.25 13.44
C GLU A 8 4.83 0.72 13.87
N LEU A 9 4.70 -0.58 14.18
CA LEU A 9 3.40 -1.18 14.53
C LEU A 9 2.85 -0.63 15.85
N GLU A 10 3.70 -0.46 16.86
CA GLU A 10 3.29 0.15 18.13
C GLU A 10 2.80 1.58 17.93
N ARG A 11 3.40 2.32 16.98
CA ARG A 11 2.99 3.69 16.67
C ARG A 11 1.64 3.74 15.95
N LEU A 12 1.38 2.79 15.04
CA LEU A 12 0.09 2.66 14.38
C LEU A 12 -1.01 2.28 15.38
N TRP A 13 -0.71 1.35 16.30
CA TRP A 13 -1.62 1.02 17.40
C TRP A 13 -1.90 2.24 18.28
N ALA A 14 -0.87 2.99 18.67
CA ALA A 14 -1.03 4.17 19.50
C ALA A 14 -1.84 5.27 18.80
N PHE A 15 -1.61 5.47 17.50
CA PHE A 15 -2.41 6.40 16.69
C PHE A 15 -3.90 6.03 16.71
N ALA A 16 -4.23 4.76 16.41
CA ALA A 16 -5.62 4.29 16.41
C ALA A 16 -6.26 4.39 17.80
N THR A 17 -5.49 4.12 18.86
CA THR A 17 -5.95 4.21 20.25
C THR A 17 -6.24 5.66 20.64
N ILE A 18 -5.40 6.61 20.21
CA ILE A 18 -5.62 8.05 20.42
C ILE A 18 -6.89 8.51 19.67
N GLU A 19 -7.09 8.06 18.43
CA GLU A 19 -8.31 8.39 17.68
C GLU A 19 -9.58 7.88 18.39
N ASP A 20 -9.55 6.67 18.92
CA ASP A 20 -10.68 6.12 19.70
C ASP A 20 -10.97 6.99 20.94
N MET A 21 -9.94 7.35 21.71
CA MET A 21 -10.07 8.23 22.88
C MET A 21 -10.59 9.62 22.51
N GLN A 22 -10.17 10.18 21.36
CA GLN A 22 -10.69 11.46 20.88
C GLN A 22 -12.18 11.35 20.49
N ASN A 23 -12.57 10.28 19.81
CA ASN A 23 -13.98 10.03 19.49
C ASN A 23 -14.84 9.89 20.76
N GLN A 24 -14.30 9.28 21.82
CA GLN A 24 -14.99 9.21 23.11
C GLN A 24 -15.19 10.60 23.72
N LEU A 25 -14.18 11.47 23.71
CA LEU A 25 -14.30 12.86 24.16
C LEU A 25 -15.33 13.64 23.33
N ASP A 26 -15.36 13.44 22.02
CA ASP A 26 -16.30 14.11 21.13
C ASP A 26 -17.76 13.70 21.41
N TYR A 27 -17.98 12.45 21.82
CA TYR A 27 -19.32 11.91 22.09
C TYR A 27 -19.79 12.18 23.53
N TYR A 28 -18.93 11.95 24.52
CA TYR A 28 -19.29 12.04 25.94
C TYR A 28 -18.98 13.40 26.56
N GLY A 29 -18.22 14.25 25.87
CA GLY A 29 -17.75 15.52 26.37
C GLY A 29 -16.36 15.44 27.00
N GLU A 30 -15.93 16.56 27.57
CA GLU A 30 -14.58 16.72 28.11
C GLU A 30 -14.32 15.84 29.35
N ASP A 31 -13.29 15.01 29.27
CA ASP A 31 -12.77 14.17 30.36
C ASP A 31 -11.26 14.41 30.52
N ALA A 32 -10.85 14.81 31.73
CA ALA A 32 -9.45 15.12 32.04
C ALA A 32 -8.55 13.87 32.01
N ASP A 33 -9.07 12.71 32.40
CA ASP A 33 -8.30 11.47 32.45
C ASP A 33 -8.01 10.97 31.03
N ILE A 34 -9.00 11.07 30.13
CA ILE A 34 -8.82 10.72 28.72
C ILE A 34 -7.84 11.69 28.04
N LYS A 35 -7.93 13.00 28.31
CA LYS A 35 -6.96 13.99 27.79
C LYS A 35 -5.53 13.70 28.25
N GLN A 36 -5.36 13.33 29.51
CA GLN A 36 -4.06 12.96 30.05
C GLN A 36 -3.53 11.70 29.38
N ALA A 37 -4.36 10.66 29.24
CA ALA A 37 -4.00 9.42 28.55
C ALA A 37 -3.60 9.66 27.08
N ILE A 38 -4.32 10.52 26.34
CA ILE A 38 -3.94 10.93 24.98
C ILE A 38 -2.57 11.61 24.98
N THR A 39 -2.34 12.53 25.93
CA THR A 39 -1.11 13.31 26.02
C THR A 39 0.10 12.42 26.30
N ASP A 40 -0.03 11.52 27.28
CA ASP A 40 1.04 10.61 27.68
C ASP A 40 1.40 9.64 26.55
N LEU A 41 0.38 9.02 25.94
CA LEU A 41 0.59 8.09 24.83
C LEU A 41 1.19 8.80 23.60
N ALA A 42 0.77 10.03 23.32
CA ALA A 42 1.31 10.83 22.23
C ALA A 42 2.78 11.21 22.48
N ILE A 43 3.14 11.62 23.70
CA ILE A 43 4.54 11.93 24.06
C ILE A 43 5.41 10.68 23.99
N GLU A 44 4.94 9.56 24.55
CA GLU A 44 5.68 8.29 24.55
C GLU A 44 5.99 7.81 23.13
N LYS A 45 5.00 7.83 22.24
CA LYS A 45 5.14 7.33 20.86
C LYS A 45 5.53 8.42 19.86
N GLY A 46 5.75 9.65 20.31
CA GLY A 46 6.20 10.77 19.49
C GLY A 46 5.19 11.20 18.42
N LEU A 47 3.91 11.19 18.76
CA LEU A 47 2.78 11.62 17.93
C LEU A 47 2.39 13.07 18.24
N VAL A 48 1.89 13.78 17.24
CA VAL A 48 1.35 15.13 17.40
C VAL A 48 -0.17 15.04 17.37
N THR A 49 -0.81 15.57 18.39
CA THR A 49 -2.26 15.54 18.64
C THR A 49 -2.74 16.96 18.97
N PRO A 50 -4.06 17.22 19.11
CA PRO A 50 -4.53 18.52 19.59
C PRO A 50 -3.99 18.93 20.98
N TYR A 51 -3.48 17.97 21.76
CA TYR A 51 -2.93 18.19 23.11
C TYR A 51 -1.39 18.22 23.15
N THR A 52 -0.71 17.99 22.03
CA THR A 52 0.75 17.97 21.95
C THR A 52 1.24 18.78 20.76
N SER A 53 2.50 19.21 20.78
CA SER A 53 3.06 20.03 19.71
C SER A 53 4.52 19.67 19.44
N MET A 54 4.92 19.75 18.18
CA MET A 54 6.31 19.50 17.79
C MET A 54 7.11 20.79 17.76
N VAL A 55 8.15 20.85 18.58
CA VAL A 55 9.10 21.97 18.59
C VAL A 55 10.18 21.74 17.55
N VAL A 56 10.36 22.70 16.64
CA VAL A 56 11.39 22.67 15.59
C VAL A 56 12.40 23.78 15.82
N MET A 57 13.67 23.42 15.98
CA MET A 57 14.77 24.35 16.19
C MET A 57 16.03 23.84 15.49
N ARG A 58 17.07 24.68 15.46
CA ARG A 58 18.39 24.25 14.98
C ARG A 58 19.04 23.28 15.95
N THR A 59 19.87 22.37 15.42
CA THR A 59 20.46 21.27 16.19
C THR A 59 21.31 21.77 17.36
N GLU A 60 22.07 22.86 17.16
CA GLU A 60 22.88 23.47 18.22
C GLU A 60 22.03 24.04 19.36
N GLU A 61 20.80 24.47 19.08
CA GLU A 61 19.89 25.01 20.09
C GLU A 61 19.28 23.90 20.96
N PHE A 62 19.07 22.70 20.41
CA PHE A 62 18.67 21.52 21.18
C PHE A 62 19.75 21.14 22.21
N ALA A 63 21.01 21.08 21.75
CA ALA A 63 22.16 20.74 22.60
C ALA A 63 22.38 21.76 23.72
N LYS A 64 22.31 23.06 23.41
CA LYS A 64 22.43 24.15 24.40
C LYS A 64 21.36 24.08 25.49
N ARG A 65 20.14 23.64 25.14
CA ARG A 65 18.99 23.57 26.05
C ARG A 65 18.85 22.22 26.75
N GLY A 66 19.75 21.27 26.49
CA GLY A 66 19.68 19.92 27.04
C GLY A 66 18.44 19.13 26.58
N ILE A 67 17.86 19.48 25.42
CA ILE A 67 16.67 18.81 24.90
C ILE A 67 17.11 17.65 24.01
N GLU A 68 16.75 16.43 24.41
CA GLU A 68 17.03 15.21 23.65
C GLU A 68 16.19 15.11 22.37
N ARG A 69 16.81 14.66 21.28
CA ARG A 69 16.15 14.43 19.99
C ARG A 69 15.64 13.00 19.85
N LYS A 70 14.71 12.61 20.72
CA LYS A 70 14.10 11.27 20.72
C LYS A 70 13.45 10.92 19.37
N ASN A 71 12.89 11.92 18.67
CA ASN A 71 12.30 11.72 17.34
C ASN A 71 13.33 11.28 16.28
N ALA A 72 14.56 11.80 16.33
CA ALA A 72 15.60 11.52 15.35
C ALA A 72 16.17 10.12 15.56
N GLN A 73 16.36 9.74 16.83
CA GLN A 73 16.75 8.37 17.20
C GLN A 73 15.70 7.37 16.71
N ARG A 74 14.42 7.61 17.02
CA ARG A 74 13.30 6.77 16.56
C ARG A 74 13.27 6.60 15.05
N VAL A 75 13.41 7.69 14.28
CA VAL A 75 13.40 7.61 12.80
C VAL A 75 14.58 6.78 12.29
N ALA A 76 15.75 6.88 12.90
CA ALA A 76 16.90 6.06 12.53
C ALA A 76 16.63 4.56 12.80
N ASP A 77 16.02 4.23 13.94
CA ASP A 77 15.67 2.85 14.30
C ASP A 77 14.64 2.26 13.32
N GLU A 78 13.60 3.03 12.98
CA GLU A 78 12.59 2.63 11.99
C GLU A 78 13.20 2.41 10.60
N GLN A 79 14.11 3.29 10.16
CA GLN A 79 14.82 3.13 8.89
C GLN A 79 15.72 1.90 8.89
N ALA A 80 16.45 1.65 9.98
CA ALA A 80 17.29 0.46 10.11
C ALA A 80 16.44 -0.83 10.07
N ALA A 81 15.31 -0.85 10.77
CA ALA A 81 14.36 -1.96 10.73
C ALA A 81 13.81 -2.18 9.30
N GLN A 82 13.48 -1.10 8.59
CA GLN A 82 13.00 -1.18 7.20
C GLN A 82 14.04 -1.77 6.25
N VAL A 83 15.31 -1.35 6.37
CA VAL A 83 16.42 -1.91 5.57
C VAL A 83 16.61 -3.39 5.89
N ASN A 84 16.57 -3.78 7.16
CA ASN A 84 16.68 -5.19 7.56
C ASN A 84 15.53 -6.03 6.96
N ARG A 85 14.30 -5.52 6.97
CA ARG A 85 13.15 -6.20 6.35
C ARG A 85 13.28 -6.35 4.85
N GLN A 86 13.78 -5.33 4.15
CA GLN A 86 14.00 -5.38 2.69
C GLN A 86 15.04 -6.43 2.29
N ASN A 87 16.07 -6.62 3.13
CA ASN A 87 17.12 -7.62 2.91
C ASN A 87 16.73 -9.02 3.41
N THR A 88 15.62 -9.17 4.12
CA THR A 88 15.14 -10.46 4.62
C THR A 88 14.17 -11.08 3.62
N ALA A 89 14.41 -12.34 3.24
CA ALA A 89 13.48 -13.06 2.38
C ALA A 89 12.10 -13.16 3.04
N VAL A 90 11.04 -12.91 2.26
CA VAL A 90 9.66 -13.05 2.71
C VAL A 90 9.47 -14.46 3.26
N GLN A 91 9.14 -14.55 4.55
CA GLN A 91 8.85 -15.83 5.19
C GLN A 91 7.44 -16.27 4.79
N ASP A 92 7.35 -17.43 4.15
CA ASP A 92 6.07 -18.06 3.86
C ASP A 92 5.55 -18.71 5.14
N HIS A 93 4.45 -18.18 5.69
CA HIS A 93 3.80 -18.68 6.89
C HIS A 93 2.76 -19.78 6.58
N ARG A 94 2.78 -20.35 5.38
CA ARG A 94 1.86 -21.40 4.97
C ARG A 94 2.08 -22.69 5.76
N VAL A 95 1.13 -23.01 6.64
CA VAL A 95 1.17 -24.18 7.54
C VAL A 95 0.74 -25.48 6.89
N ASP A 96 -0.02 -25.44 5.79
CA ASP A 96 -0.62 -26.60 5.11
C ASP A 96 0.27 -27.21 4.01
N ARG A 97 1.59 -26.91 4.02
CA ARG A 97 2.52 -27.43 2.98
C ARG A 97 2.58 -28.96 2.92
N ASN A 98 2.48 -29.64 4.07
CA ASN A 98 2.60 -31.10 4.14
C ASN A 98 1.26 -31.83 3.97
N GLN A 99 0.13 -31.15 4.22
CA GLN A 99 -1.23 -31.66 4.05
C GLN A 99 -2.12 -30.55 3.51
N PRO A 100 -2.06 -30.26 2.20
CA PRO A 100 -2.94 -29.28 1.60
C PRO A 100 -4.38 -29.80 1.62
N LEU A 101 -5.34 -28.93 1.97
CA LEU A 101 -6.77 -29.27 1.97
C LEU A 101 -7.30 -29.59 0.55
N TYR A 102 -6.66 -29.01 -0.48
CA TYR A 102 -7.00 -29.20 -1.88
C TYR A 102 -5.73 -29.47 -2.71
N ASN A 103 -5.83 -30.37 -3.68
CA ASN A 103 -4.74 -30.68 -4.62
C ASN A 103 -4.76 -29.81 -5.90
N THR A 104 -5.71 -28.90 -6.01
CA THR A 104 -5.84 -27.96 -7.13
C THR A 104 -5.26 -26.59 -6.76
N PRO A 105 -4.50 -25.93 -7.64
CA PRO A 105 -4.02 -24.57 -7.39
C PRO A 105 -5.18 -23.62 -7.08
N ALA A 106 -4.98 -22.71 -6.12
CA ALA A 106 -5.94 -21.63 -5.89
C ALA A 106 -6.05 -20.76 -7.15
N PRO A 107 -7.24 -20.26 -7.51
CA PRO A 107 -7.39 -19.27 -8.57
C PRO A 107 -6.50 -18.06 -8.26
N SER A 108 -5.54 -17.74 -9.13
CA SER A 108 -4.64 -16.59 -8.97
C SER A 108 -4.87 -15.59 -10.08
N HIS A 109 -4.69 -14.30 -9.76
CA HIS A 109 -4.90 -13.18 -10.69
C HIS A 109 -3.62 -12.79 -11.46
N SER A 110 -2.51 -13.49 -11.24
CA SER A 110 -1.26 -13.27 -11.98
C SER A 110 -1.10 -14.35 -13.05
N SER A 111 -1.06 -13.94 -14.32
CA SER A 111 -0.76 -14.76 -15.52
C SER A 111 -1.91 -15.47 -16.24
N GLY A 112 -3.10 -14.86 -16.33
CA GLY A 112 -4.18 -15.36 -17.19
C GLY A 112 -4.88 -14.21 -17.91
N SER A 113 -4.32 -13.77 -19.04
CA SER A 113 -5.01 -12.92 -20.02
C SER A 113 -6.40 -13.50 -20.29
N GLY A 114 -7.45 -12.77 -19.91
CA GLY A 114 -8.86 -13.12 -20.11
C GLY A 114 -9.29 -13.08 -21.57
N GLY A 115 -8.66 -13.89 -22.40
CA GLY A 115 -8.90 -13.98 -23.83
C GLY A 115 -7.93 -14.94 -24.48
N SER A 116 -8.10 -16.25 -24.27
CA SER A 116 -7.47 -17.24 -25.15
C SER A 116 -8.10 -17.07 -26.53
N MET A 117 -7.46 -16.29 -27.41
CA MET A 117 -7.72 -16.37 -28.85
C MET A 117 -7.27 -17.76 -29.29
N ASN A 118 -8.18 -18.72 -29.20
CA ASN A 118 -7.92 -20.07 -29.69
C ASN A 118 -7.66 -19.98 -31.20
N LEU A 119 -6.92 -20.93 -31.78
CA LEU A 119 -6.50 -20.85 -33.20
C LEU A 119 -7.69 -20.62 -34.15
N GLY A 120 -8.86 -21.17 -33.82
CA GLY A 120 -10.11 -20.93 -34.55
C GLY A 120 -10.56 -19.46 -34.55
N MET A 121 -10.38 -18.73 -33.45
CA MET A 121 -10.76 -17.31 -33.38
C MET A 121 -9.79 -16.43 -34.18
N LEU A 122 -8.50 -16.79 -34.22
CA LEU A 122 -7.51 -16.13 -35.09
C LEU A 122 -7.86 -16.32 -36.57
N LEU A 123 -8.30 -17.51 -36.98
CA LEU A 123 -8.73 -17.78 -38.35
C LEU A 123 -9.96 -16.95 -38.73
N ILE A 124 -10.94 -16.81 -37.83
CA ILE A 124 -12.13 -15.97 -38.06
C ILE A 124 -11.73 -14.49 -38.22
N LEU A 125 -10.82 -13.99 -37.38
CA LEU A 125 -10.31 -12.62 -37.51
C LEU A 125 -9.57 -12.41 -38.83
N MET A 126 -8.78 -13.39 -39.28
CA MET A 126 -8.07 -13.31 -40.56
C MET A 126 -9.04 -13.26 -41.75
N LEU A 127 -10.10 -14.08 -41.72
CA LEU A 127 -11.14 -14.09 -42.74
C LEU A 127 -11.87 -12.73 -42.83
N LEU A 128 -12.22 -12.14 -41.68
CA LEU A 128 -12.86 -10.82 -41.65
C LEU A 128 -11.95 -9.70 -42.16
N PHE A 129 -10.64 -9.79 -41.92
CA PHE A 129 -9.65 -8.85 -42.46
C PHE A 129 -9.50 -8.96 -43.98
N VAL A 130 -9.50 -10.18 -44.53
CA VAL A 130 -9.40 -10.42 -45.98
C VAL A 130 -10.66 -9.91 -46.70
N ASP A 131 -11.85 -10.16 -46.16
CA ASP A 131 -13.11 -9.66 -46.73
C ASP A 131 -13.19 -8.12 -46.70
N GLY A 132 -12.71 -7.51 -45.60
CA GLY A 132 -12.63 -6.06 -45.48
C GLY A 132 -11.71 -5.42 -46.53
N ALA A 133 -10.56 -6.05 -46.79
CA ALA A 133 -9.60 -5.59 -47.79
C ALA A 133 -10.15 -5.73 -49.23
N MET A 134 -10.80 -6.85 -49.57
CA MET A 134 -11.38 -7.06 -50.90
C MET A 134 -12.52 -6.08 -51.22
N ARG A 135 -13.39 -5.77 -50.25
CA ARG A 135 -14.46 -4.77 -50.43
C ARG A 135 -13.90 -3.38 -50.72
N LYS A 136 -12.80 -3.00 -50.09
CA LYS A 136 -12.15 -1.70 -50.30
C LYS A 136 -11.56 -1.59 -51.70
N VAL A 137 -10.90 -2.65 -52.19
CA VAL A 137 -10.34 -2.69 -53.56
C VAL A 137 -11.43 -2.60 -54.62
N GLN A 138 -12.53 -3.34 -54.49
CA GLN A 138 -13.64 -3.29 -55.46
C GLN A 138 -14.36 -1.94 -55.51
N SER A 139 -14.46 -1.22 -54.38
CA SER A 139 -15.05 0.12 -54.37
C SER A 139 -14.16 1.17 -55.06
N SER A 140 -12.84 0.98 -55.03
CA SER A 140 -11.88 1.86 -55.70
C SER A 140 -11.87 1.67 -57.21
N THR A 141 -11.99 0.44 -57.70
CA THR A 141 -12.00 0.14 -59.14
C THR A 141 -13.30 0.56 -59.80
N LYS A 142 -14.45 0.41 -59.13
CA LYS A 142 -15.75 0.90 -59.64
C LYS A 142 -15.82 2.43 -59.74
N LYS A 143 -15.20 3.16 -58.81
CA LYS A 143 -15.09 4.63 -58.88
C LYS A 143 -14.19 5.12 -60.02
N ALA A 144 -13.16 4.34 -60.39
CA ALA A 144 -12.29 4.66 -61.53
C ALA A 144 -12.98 4.36 -62.88
N ALA A 145 -13.77 3.29 -62.96
CA ALA A 145 -14.48 2.90 -64.19
C ALA A 145 -15.70 3.79 -64.52
N SER A 146 -16.27 4.50 -63.54
CA SER A 146 -17.42 5.40 -63.75
C SER A 146 -17.02 6.82 -64.23
N LYS A 147 -15.73 7.09 -64.43
CA LYS A 147 -15.22 8.44 -64.75
C LYS A 147 -14.77 8.61 -66.22
N TYR A 148 -15.16 7.68 -67.09
CA TYR A 148 -15.00 7.77 -68.54
C TYR A 148 -16.34 7.52 -69.21
#